data_AF-A0A1W1XZ45-F1
#
_entry.id   AF-A0A1W1XZ45-F1
#
_cell.length_a   1.000
_cell.length_b   1.000
_cell.length_c   1.000
_cell.angle_alpha   90.00
_cell.angle_beta   90.00
_cell.angle_gamma   90.00
#
_symmetry.space_group_name_H-M   'P 1'
#
loop_
_entity.id
_entity.type
_entity.pdbx_description
1 polymer ?
#
loop_
_entity_poly.entity_id
_entity_poly.type
_entity_poly.pdbx_seq_one_letter_code
_entity_poly.pdbx_strand_id
1 'polypeptide(L)'
;MPATVTGFMWLSSGLAGMLLCLLCNSAQAAPVPSCPARAGHALHNVTVFDGDPAELASLVPEQTSRRKGYWPLAYVYAQGRHVTLRCTYADQQTVDVPLSARVERCDYTQNGNTLKLSCR
;
A
#
# COMPACT_ATOMS: atom_id res chain seq x y z
N MET A 1 76.89 23.91 29.64
CA MET A 1 77.06 22.50 30.03
C MET A 1 75.79 21.76 29.62
N PRO A 2 75.90 20.55 29.05
CA PRO A 2 75.00 20.03 28.02
C PRO A 2 73.85 19.21 28.59
N ALA A 3 72.77 19.05 27.82
CA ALA A 3 72.02 17.80 27.77
C ALA A 3 71.19 17.76 26.48
N THR A 4 71.75 17.10 25.48
CA THR A 4 71.04 16.57 24.31
C THR A 4 70.03 15.53 24.81
N VAL A 5 68.75 15.68 24.45
CA VAL A 5 67.80 14.58 24.45
C VAL A 5 67.15 14.52 23.07
N THR A 6 67.59 13.51 22.33
CA THR A 6 66.96 12.91 21.15
C THR A 6 65.55 12.42 21.46
N GLY A 7 64.59 12.63 20.55
CA GLY A 7 63.26 12.02 20.70
C GLY A 7 62.26 12.32 19.59
N PHE A 8 62.40 11.60 18.46
CA PHE A 8 61.33 11.08 17.60
C PHE A 8 60.13 11.98 17.21
N MET A 9 60.18 12.44 15.94
CA MET A 9 59.01 12.77 15.13
C MET A 9 58.06 11.57 15.05
N TRP A 10 56.82 11.66 15.53
CA TRP A 10 55.72 10.81 15.08
C TRP A 10 54.51 11.70 14.76
N LEU A 11 54.27 11.86 13.45
CA LEU A 11 53.17 12.58 12.83
C LEU A 11 51.93 11.67 12.86
N SER A 12 51.08 11.80 13.89
CA SER A 12 49.79 11.12 13.93
C SER A 12 48.74 11.95 13.18
N SER A 13 48.67 11.68 11.88
CA SER A 13 47.58 12.08 10.99
C SER A 13 46.27 11.45 11.42
N GLY A 14 45.24 12.29 11.59
CA GLY A 14 43.87 12.04 11.17
C GLY A 14 43.06 10.99 11.93
N LEU A 15 41.91 11.43 12.46
CA LEU A 15 40.60 10.78 12.27
C LEU A 15 39.52 11.67 12.90
N ALA A 16 39.30 12.84 12.29
CA ALA A 16 37.99 13.45 12.31
C ALA A 16 37.15 12.67 11.29
N GLY A 17 36.19 11.87 11.74
CA GLY A 17 35.48 10.94 10.86
C GLY A 17 34.17 10.41 11.43
N MET A 18 33.11 11.20 11.27
CA MET A 18 31.81 10.72 10.77
C MET A 18 31.02 9.75 11.67
N LEU A 19 30.34 10.28 12.69
CA LEU A 19 29.21 9.61 13.34
C LEU A 19 27.87 10.17 12.77
N LEU A 20 27.62 9.89 11.49
CA LEU A 20 26.38 10.24 10.78
C LEU A 20 25.74 8.98 10.19
N CYS A 21 25.40 8.03 11.05
CA CYS A 21 24.69 6.83 10.64
C CYS A 21 23.37 6.72 11.40
N LEU A 22 22.30 6.49 10.63
CA LEU A 22 21.06 5.81 11.02
C LEU A 22 19.87 6.69 11.46
N LEU A 23 19.49 7.65 10.62
CA LEU A 23 18.07 8.03 10.47
C LEU A 23 17.53 7.53 9.11
N CYS A 24 17.68 6.24 8.85
CA CYS A 24 16.89 5.59 7.80
C CYS A 24 15.50 5.32 8.36
N ASN A 25 14.68 6.37 8.43
CA ASN A 25 13.26 6.24 8.72
C ASN A 25 12.61 5.59 7.48
N SER A 26 12.58 4.26 7.44
CA SER A 26 11.84 3.53 6.43
C SER A 26 10.35 3.78 6.65
N ALA A 27 9.81 4.77 5.93
CA ALA A 27 8.38 4.97 5.82
C ALA A 27 7.79 3.74 5.09
N GLN A 28 7.44 2.71 5.86
CA GLN A 28 6.54 1.67 5.36
C GLN A 28 5.22 2.39 5.05
N ALA A 29 4.90 2.53 3.76
CA ALA A 29 3.57 2.95 3.35
C ALA A 29 2.56 2.01 4.01
N ALA A 30 1.62 2.57 4.78
CA ALA A 30 0.56 1.78 5.37
C ALA A 30 -0.16 1.02 4.25
N PRO A 31 -0.43 -0.28 4.41
CA PRO A 31 -1.13 -1.04 3.39
C PRO A 31 -2.46 -0.34 3.11
N VAL A 32 -2.68 -0.05 1.83
CA VAL A 32 -3.94 0.54 1.36
C VAL A 32 -5.08 -0.36 1.83
N PRO A 33 -6.13 0.18 2.47
CA PRO A 33 -7.25 -0.64 2.93
C PRO A 33 -7.85 -1.38 1.73
N SER A 34 -7.84 -2.71 1.81
CA SER A 34 -8.46 -3.61 0.84
C SER A 34 -9.39 -4.57 1.56
N CYS A 35 -10.09 -5.43 0.81
CA CYS A 35 -10.88 -6.50 1.42
C CYS A 35 -10.04 -7.32 2.42
N PRO A 36 -10.47 -7.44 3.69
CA PRO A 36 -9.71 -8.16 4.70
C PRO A 36 -9.63 -9.66 4.37
N ALA A 37 -8.47 -10.26 4.61
CA ALA A 37 -8.34 -11.71 4.50
C ALA A 37 -9.18 -12.39 5.59
N ARG A 38 -9.96 -13.41 5.22
CA ARG A 38 -10.74 -14.25 6.16
C ARG A 38 -10.26 -15.70 6.06
N ALA A 39 -9.94 -16.30 7.21
CA ALA A 39 -9.50 -17.68 7.27
C ALA A 39 -10.62 -18.61 6.77
N GLY A 40 -10.30 -19.51 5.84
CA GLY A 40 -11.27 -20.45 5.26
C GLY A 40 -12.31 -19.86 4.31
N HIS A 41 -12.39 -18.53 4.18
CA HIS A 41 -13.38 -17.85 3.36
C HIS A 41 -12.68 -16.95 2.35
N ALA A 42 -12.40 -17.51 1.18
CA ALA A 42 -11.80 -16.76 0.08
C ALA A 42 -12.73 -15.62 -0.37
N LEU A 43 -12.13 -14.48 -0.74
CA LEU A 43 -12.85 -13.41 -1.40
C LEU A 43 -13.40 -13.94 -2.73
N HIS A 44 -14.70 -13.75 -2.94
CA HIS A 44 -15.42 -14.32 -4.08
C HIS A 44 -15.81 -13.24 -5.09
N ASN A 45 -16.31 -12.11 -4.60
CA ASN A 45 -16.72 -10.97 -5.44
C ASN A 45 -16.37 -9.64 -4.75
N VAL A 46 -16.19 -8.60 -5.57
CA VAL A 46 -16.04 -7.22 -5.09
C VAL A 46 -16.96 -6.32 -5.91
N THR A 47 -17.80 -5.55 -5.23
CA THR A 47 -18.52 -4.43 -5.83
C THR A 47 -17.88 -3.14 -5.35
N VAL A 48 -17.53 -2.25 -6.28
CA VAL A 48 -16.95 -0.94 -5.97
C VAL A 48 -18.04 0.10 -6.09
N PHE A 49 -18.22 0.94 -5.06
CA PHE A 49 -19.20 2.01 -5.02
C PHE A 49 -18.53 3.37 -5.03
N ASP A 50 -19.16 4.30 -5.71
CA ASP A 50 -18.86 5.72 -5.66
C ASP A 50 -19.76 6.37 -4.61
N GLY A 51 -19.28 6.38 -3.36
CA GLY A 51 -20.05 6.77 -2.17
C GLY A 51 -20.47 5.59 -1.28
N ASP A 52 -21.60 5.77 -0.59
CA ASP A 52 -22.17 4.76 0.30
C ASP A 52 -22.87 3.65 -0.50
N PRO A 53 -22.66 2.36 -0.18
CA PRO A 53 -23.36 1.26 -0.84
C PRO A 53 -24.90 1.35 -0.83
N ALA A 54 -25.51 2.04 0.14
CA ALA A 54 -26.95 2.28 0.21
C ALA A 54 -27.47 3.20 -0.91
N GLU A 55 -26.60 4.01 -1.51
CA GLU A 55 -26.93 4.88 -2.65
C GLU A 55 -26.84 4.15 -4.00
N LEU A 56 -26.38 2.89 -4.00
CA LEU A 56 -26.39 1.96 -5.15
C LEU A 56 -25.59 2.45 -6.37
N ALA A 57 -24.65 3.37 -6.19
CA ALA A 57 -23.79 3.89 -7.25
C ALA A 57 -22.58 2.96 -7.54
N SER A 58 -22.83 1.75 -8.06
CA SER A 58 -21.77 0.78 -8.34
C SER A 58 -20.99 1.12 -9.61
N LEU A 59 -19.67 1.01 -9.54
CA LEU A 59 -18.74 1.19 -10.65
C LEU A 59 -18.47 -0.13 -11.39
N VAL A 60 -18.41 -0.06 -12.71
CA VAL A 60 -18.08 -1.19 -13.58
C VAL A 60 -16.56 -1.19 -13.84
N PRO A 61 -15.87 -2.34 -13.74
CA PRO A 61 -14.45 -2.37 -14.05
C PRO A 61 -14.21 -2.26 -15.55
N GLU A 62 -13.10 -1.61 -15.90
CA GLU A 62 -12.46 -1.77 -17.19
C GLU A 62 -11.87 -3.19 -17.28
N GLN A 63 -12.50 -4.03 -18.10
CA GLN A 63 -12.11 -5.42 -18.26
C GLN A 63 -10.92 -5.53 -19.22
N THR A 64 -9.85 -6.18 -18.77
CA THR A 64 -8.72 -6.59 -19.63
C THR A 64 -8.89 -8.01 -20.14
N SER A 65 -9.63 -8.85 -19.38
CA SER A 65 -10.06 -10.19 -19.78
C SER A 65 -11.25 -10.63 -18.91
N ARG A 66 -11.85 -11.80 -19.20
CA ARG A 66 -12.93 -12.36 -18.35
C ARG A 66 -12.54 -12.58 -16.88
N ARG A 67 -11.24 -12.67 -16.57
CA ARG A 67 -10.74 -12.97 -15.23
C ARG A 67 -9.88 -11.85 -14.64
N LYS A 68 -9.75 -10.71 -15.33
CA LYS A 68 -8.89 -9.61 -14.91
C LYS A 68 -9.45 -8.27 -15.39
N GLY A 69 -9.34 -7.25 -14.56
CA GLY A 69 -9.77 -5.91 -14.88
C GLY A 69 -9.42 -4.97 -13.75
N TYR A 70 -9.90 -3.75 -13.84
CA TYR A 70 -9.62 -2.73 -12.84
C TYR A 70 -10.68 -1.64 -12.82
N TRP A 71 -10.79 -0.95 -11.70
CA TRP A 71 -11.57 0.29 -11.59
C TRP A 71 -10.60 1.46 -11.53
N PRO A 72 -10.64 2.41 -12.50
CA PRO A 72 -10.01 3.71 -12.29
C PRO A 72 -10.83 4.47 -11.24
N LEU A 73 -10.18 5.02 -10.21
CA LEU A 73 -10.85 5.68 -9.08
C LEU A 73 -10.46 7.14 -8.91
N ALA A 74 -9.39 7.59 -9.57
CA ALA A 74 -8.92 8.98 -9.49
C ALA A 74 -10.02 10.02 -9.77
N TYR A 75 -10.92 9.75 -10.73
CA TYR A 75 -12.00 10.67 -11.08
C TYR A 75 -13.05 10.85 -9.96
N VAL A 76 -13.28 9.81 -9.15
CA VAL A 76 -14.19 9.87 -7.99
C VAL A 76 -13.64 10.87 -6.98
N TYR A 77 -12.36 10.71 -6.64
CA TYR A 77 -11.68 11.57 -5.68
C TYR A 77 -11.47 13.00 -6.17
N ALA A 78 -11.26 13.20 -7.48
CA ALA A 78 -11.15 14.53 -8.09
C ALA A 78 -12.43 15.37 -7.91
N GLN A 79 -13.58 14.72 -7.74
CA GLN A 79 -14.86 15.36 -7.45
C GLN A 79 -15.15 15.50 -5.94
N GLY A 80 -14.18 15.18 -5.08
CA GLY A 80 -14.35 15.25 -3.62
C GLY A 80 -15.20 14.11 -3.03
N ARG A 81 -15.53 13.09 -3.83
CA ARG A 81 -16.28 11.90 -3.38
C ARG A 81 -15.33 10.83 -2.84
N HIS A 82 -15.89 9.77 -2.30
CA HIS A 82 -15.15 8.65 -1.71
C HIS A 82 -15.58 7.32 -2.33
N VAL A 83 -14.78 6.28 -2.12
CA VAL A 83 -15.03 4.95 -2.66
C VAL A 83 -15.23 3.95 -1.52
N THR A 84 -16.22 3.09 -1.67
CA THR A 84 -16.48 1.98 -0.75
C THR A 84 -16.39 0.66 -1.50
N LEU A 85 -15.65 -0.31 -0.95
CA LEU A 85 -15.58 -1.67 -1.45
C LEU A 85 -16.56 -2.55 -0.69
N ARG A 86 -17.48 -3.24 -1.37
CA ARG A 86 -18.23 -4.36 -0.78
C ARG A 86 -17.53 -5.66 -1.14
N CYS A 87 -16.96 -6.29 -0.12
CA CYS A 87 -16.23 -7.54 -0.22
C CYS A 87 -17.18 -8.70 0.10
N THR A 88 -17.51 -9.53 -0.89
CA THR A 88 -18.34 -10.73 -0.71
C THR A 88 -17.45 -11.96 -0.70
N TYR A 89 -17.56 -12.79 0.34
CA TYR A 89 -16.75 -13.99 0.51
C TYR A 89 -17.49 -15.26 0.09
N ALA A 90 -16.77 -16.38 0.06
CA ALA A 90 -17.32 -17.68 -0.35
C ALA A 90 -18.52 -18.15 0.49
N ASP A 91 -18.62 -17.73 1.75
CA ASP A 91 -19.76 -17.98 2.65
C ASP A 91 -20.91 -16.96 2.49
N GLN A 92 -20.88 -16.15 1.43
CA GLN A 92 -21.83 -15.08 1.12
C GLN A 92 -21.85 -13.92 2.13
N GLN A 93 -21.02 -13.95 3.17
CA GLN A 93 -20.90 -12.79 4.05
C GLN A 93 -20.29 -11.60 3.30
N THR A 94 -20.75 -10.40 3.64
CA THR A 94 -20.27 -9.15 3.06
C THR A 94 -19.65 -8.25 4.11
N VAL A 95 -18.58 -7.56 3.72
CA VAL A 95 -17.97 -6.49 4.53
C VAL A 95 -17.80 -5.27 3.62
N ASP A 96 -18.30 -4.12 4.08
CA ASP A 96 -18.12 -2.85 3.39
C ASP A 96 -16.88 -2.15 3.96
N VAL A 97 -15.96 -1.78 3.09
CA VAL A 97 -14.66 -1.20 3.41
C VAL A 97 -14.52 0.15 2.72
N PRO A 98 -14.67 1.28 3.44
CA PRO A 98 -14.38 2.58 2.86
C PRO A 98 -12.87 2.70 2.61
N LEU A 99 -12.50 3.17 1.41
CA LEU A 99 -11.11 3.44 1.08
C LEU A 99 -10.68 4.75 1.74
N SER A 100 -10.04 4.66 2.90
CA SER A 100 -9.57 5.83 3.65
C SER A 100 -8.40 6.55 2.98
N ALA A 101 -7.61 5.83 2.18
CA ALA A 101 -6.57 6.39 1.33
C ALA A 101 -7.10 6.55 -0.11
N ARG A 102 -6.77 7.69 -0.73
CA ARG A 102 -7.03 7.90 -2.15
C ARG A 102 -6.08 7.00 -2.96
N VAL A 103 -6.67 6.20 -3.83
CA VAL A 103 -5.97 5.27 -4.73
C VAL A 103 -6.25 5.68 -6.16
N GLU A 104 -5.31 5.45 -7.07
CA GLU A 104 -5.56 5.71 -8.48
C GLU A 104 -6.51 4.66 -9.07
N ARG A 105 -6.35 3.40 -8.64
CA ARG A 105 -7.15 2.27 -9.13
C ARG A 105 -7.12 1.07 -8.20
N CYS A 106 -8.12 0.21 -8.37
CA CYS A 106 -8.12 -1.14 -7.83
C CYS A 106 -8.14 -2.17 -8.96
N ASP A 107 -7.19 -3.09 -8.95
CA ASP A 107 -7.06 -4.19 -9.90
C ASP A 107 -7.61 -5.48 -9.29
N TYR A 108 -8.33 -6.27 -10.08
CA TYR A 108 -8.73 -7.62 -9.69
C TYR A 108 -8.16 -8.68 -10.62
N THR A 109 -7.88 -9.84 -10.02
CA THR A 109 -7.59 -11.08 -10.74
C THR A 109 -8.42 -12.21 -10.15
N GLN A 110 -8.99 -13.05 -11.01
CA GLN A 110 -9.81 -14.18 -10.61
C GLN A 110 -9.13 -15.49 -11.01
N ASN A 111 -8.94 -16.37 -10.05
CA ASN A 111 -8.45 -17.73 -10.24
C ASN A 111 -9.45 -18.73 -9.67
N GLY A 112 -10.15 -19.45 -10.56
CA GLY A 112 -11.29 -20.28 -10.18
C GLY A 112 -12.38 -19.44 -9.51
N ASN A 113 -12.72 -19.80 -8.27
CA ASN A 113 -13.72 -19.12 -7.44
C ASN A 113 -13.14 -18.06 -6.50
N THR A 114 -11.83 -17.83 -6.55
CA THR A 114 -11.12 -16.89 -5.69
C THR A 114 -10.76 -15.62 -6.47
N LEU A 115 -11.11 -14.48 -5.90
CA LEU A 115 -10.74 -13.17 -6.38
C LEU A 115 -9.61 -12.59 -5.50
N LYS A 116 -8.62 -11.97 -6.14
CA LYS A 116 -7.60 -11.15 -5.47
C LYS A 116 -7.79 -9.71 -5.92
N LEU A 117 -7.77 -8.79 -4.95
CA LEU A 117 -7.89 -7.36 -5.16
C LEU A 117 -6.59 -6.67 -4.70
N SER A 118 -6.12 -5.70 -5.48
CA SER A 118 -4.98 -4.85 -5.12
C SER A 118 -5.30 -3.41 -5.51
N CYS A 119 -5.21 -2.48 -4.56
CA CYS A 119 -5.44 -1.06 -4.81
C CYS A 119 -4.13 -0.30 -4.63
N ARG A 120 -3.87 0.67 -5.51
CA ARG A 120 -2.65 1.49 -5.52
C ARG A 120 -2.97 2.93 -5.88
#